data_AF-A0A6V8EZ88-F1
#
_entry.id   AF-A0A6V8EZ88-F1
#
_cell.length_a   1.000
_cell.length_b   1.000
_cell.length_c   1.000
_cell.angle_alpha   90.00
_cell.angle_beta   90.00
_cell.angle_gamma   90.00
#
_symmetry.space_group_name_H-M   'P 1'
#
loop_
_entity.id
_entity.type
_entity.pdbx_description
1 polymer ?
#
loop_
_entity_poly.entity_id
_entity_poly.type
_entity_poly.pdbx_seq_one_letter_code
_entity_poly.pdbx_strand_id
1 'polypeptide(L)'
;MEKNIAKLEKRIEKEELKIVALEARCESKKITKAEFNLKKRRHDEHIHAWSSRIRVLQGGIVREKQHIEERAEEKEKKKEEKEKKKEKKEKKEAKKEVKKEDTE
;
A
#
# COMPACT_ATOMS: atom_id res chain seq x y z
N MET A 1 2.16 -3.73 -8.38
CA MET A 1 1.30 -4.70 -7.66
C MET A 1 -0.19 -4.52 -7.97
N GLU A 2 -0.65 -3.30 -8.24
CA GLU A 2 -2.08 -2.98 -8.51
C GLU A 2 -2.69 -3.76 -9.69
N LYS A 3 -1.97 -3.92 -10.82
CA LYS A 3 -2.44 -4.74 -11.95
C LYS A 3 -2.72 -6.21 -11.57
N ASN A 4 -2.03 -6.75 -10.56
CA ASN A 4 -2.27 -8.11 -10.09
C ASN A 4 -3.50 -8.18 -9.17
N ILE A 5 -3.73 -7.14 -8.37
CA ILE A 5 -4.94 -7.00 -7.55
C ILE A 5 -6.17 -6.98 -8.46
N ALA A 6 -6.18 -6.13 -9.49
CA ALA A 6 -7.29 -6.05 -10.45
C ALA A 6 -7.58 -7.38 -11.16
N LYS A 7 -6.54 -8.17 -11.48
CA LYS A 7 -6.72 -9.52 -12.05
C LYS A 7 -7.36 -10.49 -11.08
N LEU A 8 -7.03 -10.40 -9.79
CA LEU A 8 -7.60 -11.25 -8.75
C LEU A 8 -9.04 -10.84 -8.43
N GLU A 9 -9.34 -9.55 -8.37
CA GLU A 9 -10.70 -9.02 -8.21
C GLU A 9 -11.62 -9.51 -9.34
N LYS A 10 -11.17 -9.40 -10.60
CA LYS A 10 -11.92 -9.95 -11.75
C LYS A 10 -12.13 -11.47 -11.70
N ARG A 11 -11.27 -12.22 -11.01
CA ARG A 11 -11.46 -13.66 -10.80
C ARG A 11 -12.47 -13.93 -9.68
N ILE A 12 -12.44 -13.15 -8.61
CA ILE A 12 -13.43 -13.19 -7.53
C ILE A 12 -14.83 -12.93 -8.09
N GLU A 13 -15.02 -11.85 -8.85
CA GLU A 13 -16.31 -11.51 -9.48
C GLU A 13 -16.86 -12.67 -10.32
N LYS A 14 -16.00 -13.36 -11.08
CA LYS A 14 -16.41 -14.52 -11.88
C LYS A 14 -16.85 -15.71 -11.02
N GLU A 15 -16.23 -15.94 -9.87
CA GLU A 15 -16.65 -17.01 -8.96
C GLU A 15 -17.94 -16.64 -8.22
N GLU A 16 -18.12 -15.39 -7.82
CA GLU A 16 -19.36 -14.88 -7.24
C GLU A 16 -20.54 -15.05 -8.20
N LEU A 17 -20.36 -14.73 -9.48
CA LEU A 17 -21.38 -14.97 -10.52
C LEU A 17 -21.73 -16.46 -10.66
N LYS A 18 -20.76 -17.37 -10.50
CA LYS A 18 -21.04 -18.81 -10.51
C LYS A 18 -21.84 -19.25 -9.29
N ILE A 19 -21.58 -18.67 -8.12
CA ILE A 19 -22.37 -18.93 -6.91
C ILE A 19 -23.82 -18.48 -7.11
N VAL A 20 -24.04 -17.27 -7.65
CA VAL A 20 -25.38 -16.76 -7.98
C VAL A 20 -26.09 -17.68 -8.97
N ALA A 21 -25.39 -18.15 -10.02
CA ALA A 21 -25.96 -19.10 -10.97
C ALA A 21 -26.30 -20.46 -10.33
N LEU A 22 -25.50 -20.93 -9.37
CA LEU A 22 -25.78 -22.15 -8.61
C LEU A 22 -26.97 -21.97 -7.67
N GLU A 23 -27.12 -20.79 -7.06
CA GLU A 23 -28.24 -20.45 -6.18
C GLU A 23 -29.55 -20.48 -6.96
N ALA A 24 -29.61 -19.82 -8.12
CA ALA A 24 -30.77 -19.88 -9.01
C ALA A 24 -31.13 -21.32 -9.46
N ARG A 25 -30.13 -22.19 -9.64
CA ARG A 25 -30.34 -23.61 -9.94
C ARG A 25 -30.91 -24.38 -8.74
N CYS A 26 -30.51 -24.02 -7.52
CA CYS A 26 -31.04 -24.62 -6.30
C CYS A 26 -32.50 -24.18 -6.06
N GLU A 27 -32.79 -22.90 -6.25
CA GLU A 27 -34.14 -22.33 -6.11
C GLU A 27 -35.12 -22.92 -7.12
N SER A 28 -34.68 -23.08 -8.37
CA SER A 28 -35.45 -23.78 -9.42
C SER A 28 -35.50 -25.31 -9.24
N LYS A 29 -34.99 -25.84 -8.13
CA LYS A 29 -34.95 -27.28 -7.78
C LYS A 29 -34.22 -28.15 -8.81
N LYS A 30 -33.38 -27.55 -9.67
CA LYS A 30 -32.53 -28.28 -10.64
C LYS A 30 -31.35 -28.98 -9.96
N ILE A 31 -30.94 -28.50 -8.80
CA ILE A 31 -29.96 -29.15 -7.93
C ILE A 31 -30.49 -29.18 -6.50
N THR A 32 -29.99 -30.11 -5.69
CA THR A 32 -30.35 -30.17 -4.27
C THR A 32 -29.58 -29.12 -3.46
N LYS A 33 -30.11 -28.75 -2.29
CA LYS A 33 -29.42 -27.86 -1.34
C LYS A 33 -28.06 -28.40 -0.90
N ALA A 34 -27.95 -29.73 -0.75
CA ALA A 34 -26.68 -30.38 -0.40
C ALA A 34 -25.64 -30.21 -1.52
N GLU A 35 -26.04 -30.42 -2.78
CA GLU A 35 -25.17 -30.23 -3.94
C GLU A 35 -24.76 -28.77 -4.12
N PHE A 36 -25.70 -27.83 -3.91
CA PHE A 36 -25.42 -26.40 -3.88
C PHE A 36 -24.35 -26.06 -2.84
N ASN A 37 -24.52 -26.49 -1.58
CA ASN A 37 -23.58 -26.20 -0.50
C ASN A 37 -22.19 -26.75 -0.79
N LEU A 38 -22.09 -27.97 -1.33
CA LEU A 38 -20.80 -28.59 -1.66
C LEU A 38 -20.06 -27.80 -2.76
N LYS A 39 -20.79 -27.36 -3.80
CA LYS A 39 -20.20 -26.57 -4.90
C LYS A 39 -19.87 -25.15 -4.45
N LYS A 40 -20.78 -24.49 -3.74
CA LYS A 40 -20.58 -23.14 -3.17
C LYS A 40 -19.32 -23.10 -2.32
N ARG A 41 -19.10 -24.09 -1.45
CA ARG A 41 -17.90 -24.16 -0.61
C ARG A 41 -16.60 -24.10 -1.42
N ARG A 42 -16.51 -24.80 -2.55
CA ARG A 42 -15.30 -24.77 -3.41
C ARG A 42 -15.07 -23.38 -4.01
N HIS A 43 -16.13 -22.70 -4.41
CA HIS A 43 -16.06 -21.34 -4.92
C HIS A 43 -15.67 -20.35 -3.82
N ASP A 44 -16.25 -20.47 -2.62
CA ASP A 44 -15.91 -19.68 -1.44
C ASP A 44 -14.44 -19.86 -1.03
N GLU A 45 -13.90 -21.09 -1.08
CA GLU A 45 -12.49 -21.39 -0.80
C GLU A 45 -11.55 -20.65 -1.77
N HIS A 46 -11.88 -20.64 -3.06
CA HIS A 46 -11.12 -19.87 -4.05
C HIS A 46 -11.20 -18.35 -3.82
N ILE A 47 -12.40 -17.82 -3.57
CA ILE A 47 -12.62 -16.40 -3.26
C ILE A 47 -11.82 -16.00 -2.03
N HIS A 48 -11.85 -16.81 -0.97
CA HIS A 48 -11.11 -16.55 0.26
C HIS A 48 -9.60 -16.53 0.03
N ALA A 49 -9.07 -17.50 -0.73
CA ALA A 49 -7.65 -17.56 -1.06
C ALA A 49 -7.18 -16.31 -1.84
N TRP A 50 -7.95 -15.87 -2.85
CA TRP A 50 -7.59 -14.68 -3.62
C TRP A 50 -7.78 -13.39 -2.83
N SER A 51 -8.82 -13.30 -2.00
CA SER A 51 -9.06 -12.16 -1.12
C SER A 51 -7.93 -11.98 -0.10
N SER A 52 -7.48 -13.07 0.51
CA SER A 52 -6.31 -13.08 1.40
C SER A 52 -5.06 -12.59 0.67
N ARG A 53 -4.84 -13.07 -0.57
CA ARG A 53 -3.71 -12.63 -1.40
C ARG A 53 -3.77 -11.14 -1.74
N ILE A 54 -4.94 -10.61 -2.09
CA ILE A 54 -5.14 -9.18 -2.35
C ILE A 54 -4.75 -8.37 -1.12
N ARG A 55 -5.19 -8.75 0.08
CA ARG A 55 -4.87 -8.06 1.33
C ARG A 55 -3.36 -7.98 1.57
N VAL A 56 -2.63 -9.08 1.33
CA VAL A 56 -1.16 -9.10 1.43
C VAL A 56 -0.52 -8.13 0.42
N LEU A 57 -0.99 -8.13 -0.83
CA LEU A 57 -0.47 -7.23 -1.86
C LEU A 57 -0.73 -5.75 -1.54
N GLN A 58 -1.92 -5.44 -1.03
CA GLN A 58 -2.28 -4.09 -0.58
C GLN A 58 -1.35 -3.64 0.55
N GLY A 59 -1.10 -4.49 1.55
CA GLY A 59 -0.14 -4.20 2.63
C GLY A 59 1.30 -4.01 2.13
N GLY A 60 1.69 -4.72 1.06
CA GLY A 60 2.97 -4.49 0.37
C GLY A 60 3.09 -3.09 -0.22
N ILE A 61 2.04 -2.63 -0.94
CA ILE A 61 1.99 -1.29 -1.53
C ILE A 61 2.05 -0.20 -0.46
N VAL A 62 1.32 -0.36 0.65
CA VAL A 62 1.31 0.63 1.74
C VAL A 62 2.71 0.80 2.34
N ARG A 63 3.39 -0.31 2.64
CA ARG A 63 4.76 -0.26 3.18
C ARG A 63 5.76 0.35 2.21
N GLU A 64 5.62 0.07 0.92
CA GLU A 64 6.47 0.67 -0.11
C GLU A 64 6.29 2.20 -0.17
N LYS A 65 5.04 2.68 -0.10
CA LYS A 65 4.74 4.13 -0.04
C LYS A 65 5.33 4.78 1.22
N GLN A 66 5.14 4.16 2.38
CA GLN A 66 5.70 4.65 3.64
C GLN A 66 7.24 4.79 3.58
N HIS A 67 7.93 3.80 3.04
CA HIS A 67 9.39 3.89 2.88
C HIS A 67 9.84 4.98 1.89
N ILE A 68 9.05 5.27 0.86
CA ILE A 68 9.35 6.37 -0.06
C ILE A 68 9.21 7.72 0.66
N GLU A 69 8.14 7.89 1.44
CA GLU A 69 7.87 9.08 2.24
C GLU A 69 8.96 9.30 3.30
N GLU A 70 9.30 8.27 4.09
CA GLU A 70 10.37 8.32 5.10
C GLU A 70 11.71 8.75 4.49
N ARG A 71 12.08 8.20 3.32
CA ARG A 71 13.31 8.57 2.61
C ARG A 71 13.27 10.01 2.09
N ALA A 72 12.10 10.52 1.72
CA ALA A 72 11.95 11.90 1.29
C ALA A 72 12.15 12.85 2.48
N GLU A 73 11.50 12.58 3.61
CA GLU A 73 11.65 13.37 4.84
C GLU A 73 13.10 13.37 5.35
N GLU A 74 13.78 12.22 5.34
CA GLU A 74 15.17 12.14 5.78
C GLU A 74 16.10 12.98 4.90
N LYS A 75 15.83 13.04 3.58
CA LYS A 75 16.57 13.90 2.65
C LYS A 75 16.31 15.38 2.94
N GLU A 76 15.08 15.77 3.25
CA GLU A 76 14.75 17.16 3.58
C GLU A 76 15.39 17.59 4.90
N LYS A 77 15.27 16.76 5.96
CA LYS A 77 15.95 17.00 7.25
C LYS A 77 17.46 17.16 7.07
N LYS A 78 18.09 16.30 6.26
CA LYS A 78 19.53 16.42 5.94
C LYS A 78 19.89 17.69 5.16
N LYS A 79 19.01 18.20 4.29
CA LYS A 79 19.23 19.48 3.60
C LYS A 79 19.10 20.65 4.59
N GLU A 80 18.05 20.66 5.38
CA GLU A 80 17.78 21.70 6.37
C GLU A 80 18.91 21.79 7.42
N GLU A 81 19.41 20.64 7.90
CA GLU A 81 20.58 20.61 8.82
C GLU A 81 21.85 21.16 8.17
N LYS A 82 22.09 20.85 6.89
CA LYS A 82 23.25 21.38 6.14
C LYS A 82 23.14 22.89 5.97
N GLU A 83 21.97 23.42 5.64
CA GLU A 83 21.71 24.85 5.50
C GLU A 83 21.90 25.58 6.83
N LYS A 84 21.28 25.08 7.92
CA LYS A 84 21.49 25.62 9.28
C LYS A 84 22.96 25.61 9.69
N LYS A 85 23.72 24.59 9.29
CA LYS A 85 25.17 24.50 9.58
C LYS A 85 25.98 25.53 8.77
N LYS A 86 25.63 25.75 7.51
CA LYS A 86 26.25 26.80 6.67
C LYS A 86 25.96 28.19 7.22
N GLU A 87 24.70 28.52 7.51
CA GLU A 87 24.33 29.82 8.10
C GLU A 87 25.05 30.09 9.42
N LYS A 88 25.16 29.07 10.29
CA LYS A 88 25.91 29.21 11.56
C LYS A 88 27.41 29.46 11.33
N LYS A 89 27.99 28.90 10.26
CA LYS A 89 29.40 29.10 9.91
C LYS A 89 29.62 30.51 9.37
N GLU A 90 28.79 30.95 8.42
CA GLU A 90 28.82 32.31 7.86
C GLU A 90 28.61 33.37 8.95
N LYS A 91 27.64 33.20 9.84
CA LYS A 91 27.45 34.11 11.00
C LYS A 91 28.63 34.14 11.96
N LYS A 92 29.39 33.04 12.10
CA LYS A 92 30.60 32.99 12.93
C LYS A 92 31.79 33.66 12.25
N GLU A 93 31.92 33.51 10.94
CA GLU A 93 32.97 34.15 10.13
C GLU A 93 32.75 35.67 10.07
N ALA A 94 31.53 36.13 9.78
CA ALA A 94 31.18 37.55 9.82
C ALA A 94 31.43 38.19 11.21
N LYS A 95 31.08 37.50 12.30
CA LYS A 95 31.39 37.99 13.67
C LYS A 95 32.88 38.03 14.01
N LYS A 96 33.72 37.22 13.35
CA LYS A 96 35.17 37.25 13.54
C LYS A 96 35.82 38.38 12.73
N GLU A 97 35.30 38.68 11.55
CA GLU A 97 35.76 39.80 10.72
C GLU A 97 35.46 41.13 11.38
N VAL A 98 34.21 41.35 11.83
CA VAL A 98 33.82 42.57 12.57
C VAL A 98 34.68 42.76 13.83
N LYS A 99 34.95 41.68 14.58
CA LYS A 99 35.82 41.76 15.77
C LYS A 99 37.29 42.06 15.45
N LYS A 100 37.79 41.75 14.26
CA LYS A 100 39.17 42.08 13.87
C LYS A 100 39.31 43.55 13.47
N GLU A 101 38.33 44.09 12.77
CA GLU A 101 38.28 45.51 12.39
C GLU A 101 38.13 46.44 13.60
N ASP A 102 37.46 46.00 14.67
CA ASP A 102 37.33 46.79 15.91
C ASP A 102 38.60 46.77 16.81
N THR A 103 39.66 46.03 16.46
CA THR A 103 40.89 45.91 17.29
C THR A 103 42.17 46.46 16.65
N GLU A 104 42.09 47.08 15.47
CA GLU A 104 43.16 47.86 14.82
C GLU A 104 42.92 49.37 14.97
#